data_AF-A0A0Q8GN97-F1
#
_entry.id   AF-A0A0Q8GN97-F1
#
_cell.length_a   1.000
_cell.length_b   1.000
_cell.length_c   1.000
_cell.angle_alpha   90.00
_cell.angle_beta   90.00
_cell.angle_gamma   90.00
#
_symmetry.space_group_name_H-M   'P 1'
#
loop_
_entity.id
_entity.type
_entity.pdbx_description
1 polymer ?
#
loop_
_entity_poly.entity_id
_entity_poly.type
_entity_poly.pdbx_seq_one_letter_code
_entity_poly.pdbx_strand_id
1 'polypeptide(L)'
;MHWQGEFAFGDAWLVYRGASADNRCHSHAAVQLVAAADALTVIDDAGQAFTSCGWAIRSGVRHRLEPSAALTLLLADPQSRLAAAVLALLPRAPMAPLPPALVATLAAASPLADLPALLARQLPLGVGFVDPRLAAALAYLDHHAGGNAVAAAAEHGGLSPSRLRALAQAQFGVPMSKLLLWKKVRKAGLAMAGGASLVDAALAAGFADQAHLTRTMTEVVGLTPGEARTAASG
;
A
#
# COMPACT_ATOMS: atom_id res chain seq x y z
N MET A 1 -22.42 -1.08 -3.82
CA MET A 1 -21.65 -2.30 -4.18
C MET A 1 -20.62 -2.49 -3.07
N HIS A 2 -20.46 -3.71 -2.58
CA HIS A 2 -19.45 -4.05 -1.56
C HIS A 2 -18.24 -4.65 -2.29
N TRP A 3 -17.05 -4.46 -1.74
CA TRP A 3 -15.89 -5.19 -2.21
C TRP A 3 -16.08 -6.69 -1.94
N GLN A 4 -15.99 -7.51 -2.98
CA GLN A 4 -16.15 -8.96 -2.89
C GLN A 4 -14.92 -9.60 -3.53
N GLY A 5 -14.15 -10.37 -2.76
CA GLY A 5 -12.90 -10.93 -3.26
C GLY A 5 -12.08 -11.60 -2.18
N GLU A 6 -10.79 -11.73 -2.45
CA GLU A 6 -9.78 -12.34 -1.60
C GLU A 6 -8.72 -11.30 -1.20
N PHE A 7 -8.14 -11.44 -0.01
CA PHE A 7 -6.99 -10.63 0.41
C PHE A 7 -5.82 -11.49 0.87
N ALA A 8 -4.62 -10.98 0.63
CA ALA A 8 -3.40 -11.44 1.29
C ALA A 8 -2.61 -10.24 1.82
N PHE A 9 -1.99 -10.44 2.98
CA PHE A 9 -1.11 -9.47 3.60
C PHE A 9 0.29 -10.08 3.73
N GLY A 10 1.31 -9.26 3.48
CA GLY A 10 2.71 -9.62 3.74
C GLY A 10 3.46 -8.47 4.39
N ASP A 11 4.72 -8.69 4.70
CA ASP A 11 5.54 -7.76 5.48
C ASP A 11 5.67 -6.37 4.88
N ALA A 12 5.59 -6.27 3.54
CA ALA A 12 5.76 -5.03 2.80
C ALA A 12 4.71 -4.82 1.70
N TRP A 13 3.61 -5.57 1.74
CA TRP A 13 2.57 -5.49 0.70
C TRP A 13 1.20 -5.94 1.20
N LEU A 14 0.17 -5.54 0.46
CA LEU A 14 -1.20 -6.03 0.55
C LEU A 14 -1.65 -6.34 -0.87
N VAL A 15 -2.28 -7.50 -1.08
CA VAL A 15 -2.90 -7.86 -2.35
C VAL A 15 -4.39 -8.10 -2.15
N TYR A 16 -5.19 -7.61 -3.08
CA TYR A 16 -6.61 -7.86 -3.23
C TYR A 16 -6.88 -8.44 -4.62
N ARG A 17 -7.80 -9.40 -4.72
CA ARG A 17 -8.38 -9.80 -6.01
C ARG A 17 -9.89 -9.95 -5.89
N GLY A 18 -10.63 -9.36 -6.82
CA GLY A 18 -12.08 -9.49 -6.88
C GLY A 18 -12.75 -8.29 -7.54
N ALA A 19 -14.06 -8.15 -7.29
CA ALA A 19 -14.85 -7.04 -7.82
C ALA A 19 -14.63 -5.77 -7.00
N SER A 20 -14.21 -4.69 -7.65
CA SER A 20 -14.10 -3.39 -7.01
C SER A 20 -15.42 -2.64 -7.05
N ALA A 21 -15.83 -2.16 -5.88
CA ALA A 21 -16.98 -1.28 -5.73
C ALA A 21 -16.64 0.17 -6.15
N ASP A 22 -17.57 1.10 -5.88
CA ASP A 22 -17.31 2.52 -6.04
C ASP A 22 -16.10 2.95 -5.19
N ASN A 23 -15.01 3.24 -5.89
CA ASN A 23 -13.79 3.74 -5.27
C ASN A 23 -13.93 5.25 -5.10
N ARG A 24 -14.16 5.68 -3.86
CA ARG A 24 -14.06 7.10 -3.52
C ARG A 24 -12.65 7.60 -3.82
N CYS A 25 -12.55 8.85 -4.25
CA CYS A 25 -11.27 9.49 -4.51
C CYS A 25 -10.41 9.52 -3.24
N HIS A 26 -9.24 8.89 -3.29
CA HIS A 26 -8.35 8.71 -2.15
C HIS A 26 -6.88 8.80 -2.58
N SER A 27 -5.99 8.80 -1.60
CA SER A 27 -4.54 8.70 -1.84
C SER A 27 -3.91 8.01 -0.64
N HIS A 28 -2.89 7.20 -0.90
CA HIS A 28 -2.22 6.43 0.15
C HIS A 28 -0.71 6.45 0.00
N ALA A 29 -0.03 6.03 1.05
CA ALA A 29 1.43 5.95 1.03
C ALA A 29 1.93 4.89 0.05
N ALA A 30 1.26 3.73 -0.07
CA ALA A 30 1.72 2.64 -0.91
C ALA A 30 1.84 3.02 -2.39
N VAL A 31 2.75 2.36 -3.09
CA VAL A 31 2.73 2.30 -4.56
C VAL A 31 1.69 1.26 -4.96
N GLN A 32 0.66 1.69 -5.69
CA GLN A 32 -0.42 0.80 -6.12
C GLN A 32 -0.13 0.28 -7.51
N LEU A 33 -0.20 -1.04 -7.67
CA LEU A 33 -0.24 -1.74 -8.95
C LEU A 33 -1.63 -2.34 -9.08
N VAL A 34 -2.30 -2.12 -10.20
CA VAL A 34 -3.62 -2.69 -10.44
C VAL A 34 -3.70 -3.22 -11.86
N ALA A 35 -4.30 -4.38 -12.03
CA ALA A 35 -4.53 -4.99 -13.33
C ALA A 35 -5.86 -5.72 -13.38
N ALA A 36 -6.44 -5.79 -14.58
CA ALA A 36 -7.62 -6.58 -14.88
C ALA A 36 -7.40 -7.31 -16.21
N ALA A 37 -8.18 -8.37 -16.46
CA ALA A 37 -8.19 -9.03 -17.77
C ALA A 37 -8.75 -8.09 -18.86
N ASP A 38 -9.75 -7.30 -18.48
CA ASP A 38 -10.38 -6.27 -19.30
C ASP A 38 -9.81 -4.88 -19.02
N ALA A 39 -10.33 -3.89 -19.73
CA ALA A 39 -9.96 -2.49 -19.54
C ALA A 39 -10.33 -1.99 -18.13
N LEU A 40 -9.39 -1.25 -17.53
CA LEU A 40 -9.52 -0.62 -16.22
C LEU A 40 -9.26 0.89 -16.32
N THR A 41 -10.20 1.67 -15.82
CA THR A 41 -10.14 3.13 -15.84
C THR A 41 -9.71 3.67 -14.48
N VAL A 42 -8.66 4.49 -14.49
CA VAL A 42 -8.26 5.34 -13.35
C VAL A 42 -8.74 6.75 -13.62
N ILE A 43 -9.35 7.40 -12.62
CA ILE A 43 -9.73 8.81 -12.67
C ILE A 43 -8.82 9.57 -11.69
N ASP A 44 -8.16 10.61 -12.17
CA ASP A 44 -7.27 11.44 -11.36
C ASP A 44 -8.03 12.52 -10.55
N ASP A 45 -7.29 13.36 -9.83
CA ASP A 45 -7.85 14.44 -9.02
C ASP A 45 -8.54 15.55 -9.83
N ALA A 46 -8.17 15.71 -11.11
CA ALA A 46 -8.82 16.64 -12.04
C ALA A 46 -10.10 16.05 -12.67
N GLY A 47 -10.40 14.78 -12.39
CA GLY A 47 -11.52 14.06 -12.98
C GLY A 47 -11.22 13.51 -14.38
N GLN A 48 -9.97 13.53 -14.83
CA GLN A 48 -9.58 12.97 -16.10
C GLN A 48 -9.49 11.45 -16.02
N ALA A 49 -10.09 10.77 -17.00
CA ALA A 49 -10.13 9.32 -17.09
C ALA A 49 -9.02 8.76 -17.99
N PHE A 50 -8.35 7.71 -17.52
CA PHE A 50 -7.28 7.01 -18.23
C PHE A 50 -7.54 5.50 -18.22
N THR A 51 -7.58 4.88 -19.39
CA THR A 51 -7.96 3.46 -19.54
C THR A 51 -6.80 2.61 -20.06
N SER A 52 -6.56 1.46 -19.40
CA SER A 52 -5.54 0.46 -19.75
C SER A 52 -5.89 -0.87 -19.07
N CYS A 53 -5.30 -2.00 -19.44
CA CYS A 53 -5.48 -3.27 -18.70
C CYS A 53 -4.73 -3.29 -17.36
N GLY A 54 -3.85 -2.31 -17.11
CA GLY A 54 -3.22 -2.16 -15.80
C GLY A 54 -2.44 -0.86 -15.63
N TRP A 55 -2.32 -0.44 -14.37
CA TRP A 55 -1.77 0.83 -13.94
C TRP A 55 -0.85 0.67 -12.74
N ALA A 56 0.21 1.47 -12.73
CA ALA A 56 1.01 1.75 -11.55
C ALA A 56 0.79 3.20 -11.14
N ILE A 57 0.51 3.41 -9.86
CA ILE A 57 0.17 4.70 -9.26
C ILE A 57 1.15 4.98 -8.13
N ARG A 58 1.84 6.12 -8.20
CA ARG A 58 2.84 6.50 -7.21
C ARG A 58 2.19 6.87 -5.87
N SER A 59 2.99 6.76 -4.81
CA SER A 59 2.65 7.21 -3.47
C SER A 59 2.09 8.64 -3.47
N GLY A 60 0.98 8.84 -2.75
CA GLY A 60 0.36 10.15 -2.56
C GLY A 60 -0.48 10.66 -3.72
N VAL A 61 -0.49 9.98 -4.87
CA VAL A 61 -1.30 10.38 -6.01
C VAL A 61 -2.77 10.14 -5.72
N ARG A 62 -3.54 11.21 -5.81
CA ARG A 62 -4.98 11.19 -5.58
C ARG A 62 -5.69 10.64 -6.80
N HIS A 63 -6.45 9.58 -6.61
CA HIS A 63 -7.08 8.83 -7.68
C HIS A 63 -8.33 8.09 -7.19
N ARG A 64 -9.11 7.61 -8.15
CA ARG A 64 -10.10 6.55 -7.97
C ARG A 64 -10.09 5.59 -9.15
N LEU A 65 -10.63 4.39 -8.97
CA LEU A 65 -10.90 3.47 -10.07
C LEU A 65 -12.38 3.51 -10.40
N GLU A 66 -12.73 3.38 -11.68
CA GLU A 66 -14.11 3.02 -12.01
C GLU A 66 -14.40 1.58 -11.50
N PRO A 67 -15.66 1.27 -11.15
CA PRO A 67 -16.04 -0.07 -10.73
C PRO A 67 -15.63 -1.11 -11.78
N SER A 68 -15.06 -2.23 -11.32
CA SER A 68 -14.65 -3.34 -12.18
C SER A 68 -15.15 -4.65 -11.60
N ALA A 69 -15.63 -5.54 -12.46
CA ALA A 69 -16.12 -6.86 -12.06
C ALA A 69 -15.00 -7.78 -11.53
N ALA A 70 -13.78 -7.59 -12.01
CA ALA A 70 -12.62 -8.38 -11.59
C ALA A 70 -11.33 -7.58 -11.81
N LEU A 71 -10.60 -7.35 -10.72
CA LEU A 71 -9.25 -6.80 -10.75
C LEU A 71 -8.37 -7.48 -9.70
N THR A 72 -7.05 -7.35 -9.89
CA THR A 72 -6.06 -7.59 -8.85
C THR A 72 -5.39 -6.26 -8.52
N LEU A 73 -5.35 -5.90 -7.25
CA LEU A 73 -4.70 -4.70 -6.72
C LEU A 73 -3.61 -5.12 -5.74
N LEU A 74 -2.39 -4.61 -5.93
CA LEU A 74 -1.25 -4.78 -5.04
C LEU A 74 -0.80 -3.41 -4.55
N LEU A 75 -0.80 -3.22 -3.23
CA LEU A 75 -0.22 -2.07 -2.55
C LEU A 75 1.15 -2.45 -1.99
N ALA A 76 2.22 -1.91 -2.55
CA ALA A 76 3.58 -2.13 -2.08
C ALA A 76 4.02 -1.01 -1.14
N ASP A 77 4.66 -1.35 -0.02
CA ASP A 77 5.29 -0.38 0.87
C ASP A 77 6.32 0.43 0.07
N PRO A 78 6.32 1.78 0.17
CA PRO A 78 7.26 2.62 -0.57
C PRO A 78 8.74 2.31 -0.32
N GLN A 79 9.05 1.72 0.84
CA GLN A 79 10.40 1.29 1.20
C GLN A 79 10.79 -0.05 0.56
N SER A 80 9.83 -0.79 0.00
CA SER A 80 10.08 -2.12 -0.52
C SER A 80 10.90 -2.11 -1.80
N ARG A 81 11.74 -3.15 -1.98
CA ARG A 81 12.50 -3.35 -3.23
C ARG A 81 11.56 -3.53 -4.43
N LEU A 82 10.38 -4.12 -4.22
CA LEU A 82 9.35 -4.26 -5.25
C LEU A 82 8.87 -2.89 -5.73
N ALA A 83 8.46 -2.00 -4.82
CA ALA A 83 8.04 -0.65 -5.17
C ALA A 83 9.16 0.11 -5.91
N ALA A 84 10.38 0.08 -5.39
CA ALA A 84 11.53 0.73 -6.03
C ALA A 84 11.78 0.21 -7.45
N ALA A 85 11.77 -1.11 -7.65
CA ALA A 85 12.03 -1.72 -8.95
C ALA A 85 10.93 -1.43 -9.97
N VAL A 86 9.65 -1.46 -9.57
CA VAL A 86 8.56 -1.07 -10.47
C VAL A 86 8.67 0.41 -10.86
N LEU A 87 8.90 1.31 -9.89
CA LEU A 87 9.01 2.74 -10.17
C LEU A 87 10.20 3.11 -11.05
N ALA A 88 11.25 2.30 -11.08
CA ALA A 88 12.42 2.47 -11.94
C ALA A 88 12.14 2.16 -13.42
N LEU A 89 11.14 1.32 -13.72
CA LEU A 89 10.71 0.98 -15.08
C LEU A 89 9.73 2.00 -15.68
N LEU A 90 9.15 2.84 -14.84
CA LEU A 90 8.05 3.71 -15.22
C LEU A 90 8.52 5.15 -15.44
N PRO A 91 7.87 5.89 -16.36
CA PRO A 91 8.15 7.31 -16.52
C PRO A 91 7.93 8.07 -15.20
N ARG A 92 8.57 9.24 -15.08
CA ARG A 92 8.39 10.16 -13.95
C ARG A 92 7.06 10.92 -14.07
N ALA A 93 5.95 10.17 -14.01
CA ALA A 93 4.58 10.66 -14.00
C ALA A 93 3.84 10.17 -12.73
N PRO A 94 2.75 10.84 -12.30
CA PRO A 94 1.95 10.41 -11.15
C PRO A 94 1.45 8.97 -11.24
N MET A 95 1.04 8.56 -12.44
CA MET A 95 0.66 7.19 -12.78
C MET A 95 1.15 6.85 -14.18
N ALA A 96 1.28 5.55 -14.47
CA ALA A 96 1.66 5.06 -15.79
C ALA A 96 1.06 3.67 -16.05
N PRO A 97 0.79 3.30 -17.31
CA PRO A 97 0.41 1.93 -17.65
C PRO A 97 1.48 0.93 -17.21
N LEU A 98 1.05 -0.23 -16.71
CA LEU A 98 1.97 -1.32 -16.40
C LEU A 98 2.49 -1.98 -17.68
N PRO A 99 3.75 -2.46 -17.70
CA PRO A 99 4.23 -3.33 -18.76
C PRO A 99 3.36 -4.60 -18.90
N PRO A 100 3.08 -5.09 -20.12
CA PRO A 100 2.19 -6.24 -20.34
C PRO A 100 2.56 -7.49 -19.53
N ALA A 101 3.84 -7.76 -19.31
CA ALA A 101 4.29 -8.90 -18.50
C ALA A 101 3.85 -8.81 -17.02
N LEU A 102 3.88 -7.60 -16.44
CA LEU A 102 3.42 -7.37 -15.07
C LEU A 102 1.89 -7.43 -14.97
N VAL A 103 1.19 -6.92 -15.99
CA VAL A 103 -0.28 -7.06 -16.12
C VAL A 103 -0.66 -8.53 -16.15
N ALA A 104 -0.03 -9.34 -17.02
CA ALA A 104 -0.29 -10.77 -17.13
C ALA A 104 -0.06 -11.51 -15.80
N THR A 105 0.96 -11.11 -15.04
CA THR A 105 1.25 -11.70 -13.72
C THR A 105 0.18 -11.36 -12.70
N LEU A 106 -0.24 -10.09 -12.62
CA LEU A 106 -1.29 -9.66 -11.69
C LEU A 106 -2.67 -10.25 -12.07
N ALA A 107 -2.95 -10.39 -13.37
CA ALA A 107 -4.20 -10.96 -13.88
C ALA A 107 -4.23 -12.50 -13.82
N ALA A 108 -3.10 -13.17 -13.59
CA ALA A 108 -3.03 -14.62 -13.47
C ALA A 108 -3.78 -15.11 -12.22
N ALA A 109 -4.31 -16.33 -12.29
CA ALA A 109 -5.00 -17.00 -11.19
C ALA A 109 -4.06 -17.59 -10.12
N SER A 110 -2.83 -17.07 -9.99
CA SER A 110 -1.88 -17.48 -8.94
C SER A 110 -2.40 -17.12 -7.54
N PRO A 111 -1.98 -17.83 -6.47
CA PRO A 111 -2.29 -17.41 -5.11
C PRO A 111 -1.83 -15.98 -4.84
N LEU A 112 -2.64 -15.18 -4.13
CA LEU A 112 -2.35 -13.75 -3.91
C LEU A 112 -1.01 -13.51 -3.20
N ALA A 113 -0.64 -14.41 -2.29
CA ALA A 113 0.61 -14.32 -1.54
C ALA A 113 1.87 -14.52 -2.41
N ASP A 114 1.74 -15.17 -3.57
CA ASP A 114 2.86 -15.45 -4.47
C ASP A 114 3.14 -14.29 -5.44
N LEU A 115 2.12 -13.46 -5.71
CA LEU A 115 2.19 -12.39 -6.72
C LEU A 115 3.36 -11.41 -6.50
N PRO A 116 3.64 -10.92 -5.28
CA PRO A 116 4.78 -10.03 -5.05
C PRO A 116 6.12 -10.67 -5.43
N ALA A 117 6.31 -11.96 -5.15
CA ALA A 117 7.52 -12.69 -5.50
C ALA A 117 7.60 -12.95 -7.01
N LEU A 118 6.48 -13.31 -7.66
CA LEU A 118 6.40 -13.51 -9.11
C LEU A 118 6.72 -12.23 -9.90
N LEU A 119 6.22 -11.08 -9.44
CA LEU A 119 6.56 -9.77 -10.00
C LEU A 119 8.05 -9.47 -9.77
N ALA A 120 8.55 -9.68 -8.56
CA ALA A 120 9.94 -9.41 -8.21
C ALA A 120 10.94 -10.19 -9.10
N ARG A 121 10.60 -11.41 -9.55
CA ARG A 121 11.42 -12.22 -10.47
C ARG A 121 11.54 -11.65 -11.88
N GLN A 122 10.63 -10.77 -12.30
CA GLN A 122 10.64 -10.13 -13.62
C GLN A 122 11.28 -8.75 -13.62
N LEU A 123 11.60 -8.24 -12.44
CA LEU A 123 12.12 -6.89 -12.25
C LEU A 123 13.62 -6.96 -11.96
N PRO A 124 14.42 -6.01 -12.49
CA PRO A 124 15.80 -5.85 -12.05
C PRO A 124 15.77 -5.30 -10.61
N LEU A 125 15.76 -6.19 -9.61
CA LEU A 125 15.75 -5.82 -8.19
C LEU A 125 17.10 -5.18 -7.82
N GLY A 126 17.24 -3.90 -8.10
CA GLY A 126 18.33 -3.08 -7.61
C GLY A 126 18.31 -2.97 -6.08
N VAL A 127 19.33 -2.31 -5.53
CA VAL A 127 19.23 -1.75 -4.19
C VAL A 127 18.32 -0.52 -4.29
N GLY A 128 17.06 -0.65 -3.85
CA GLY A 128 16.24 0.53 -3.60
C GLY A 128 16.99 1.39 -2.59
N PHE A 129 17.38 2.60 -2.96
CA PHE A 129 18.11 3.47 -2.05
C PHE A 129 17.13 4.14 -1.10
N VAL A 130 17.17 3.71 0.17
CA VAL A 130 16.58 4.44 1.28
C VAL A 130 17.73 5.01 2.10
N ASP A 131 17.71 6.32 2.37
CA ASP A 131 18.70 6.98 3.23
C ASP A 131 18.84 6.18 4.54
N PRO A 132 20.05 5.68 4.89
CA PRO A 132 20.24 4.80 6.04
C PRO A 132 19.73 5.37 7.36
N ARG A 133 19.77 6.70 7.52
CA ARG A 133 19.26 7.40 8.71
C ARG A 133 17.74 7.34 8.79
N LEU A 134 17.08 7.50 7.65
CA LEU A 134 15.63 7.33 7.55
C LEU A 134 15.25 5.86 7.79
N ALA A 135 15.97 4.92 7.19
CA ALA A 135 15.73 3.49 7.39
C ALA A 135 15.85 3.09 8.87
N ALA A 136 16.92 3.55 9.54
CA ALA A 136 17.13 3.32 10.97
C ALA A 136 16.00 3.91 11.82
N ALA A 137 15.61 5.16 11.56
CA ALA A 137 14.50 5.81 12.27
C ALA A 137 13.16 5.09 12.04
N LEU A 138 12.87 4.65 10.81
CA LEU A 138 11.64 3.95 10.49
C LEU A 138 11.59 2.55 11.09
N ALA A 139 12.72 1.85 11.17
CA ALA A 139 12.86 0.56 11.85
C ALA A 139 12.68 0.72 13.37
N TYR A 140 13.24 1.78 13.96
CA TYR A 140 13.00 2.10 15.37
C TYR A 140 11.51 2.26 15.67
N LEU A 141 10.77 2.95 14.80
CA LEU A 141 9.32 3.17 14.93
C LEU A 141 8.47 1.90 14.74
N ASP A 142 9.02 0.81 14.21
CA ASP A 142 8.29 -0.46 14.10
C ASP A 142 8.12 -1.14 15.48
N HIS A 143 8.99 -0.81 16.43
CA HIS A 143 8.99 -1.36 17.79
C HIS A 143 8.62 -0.34 18.87
N HIS A 144 8.59 0.96 18.54
CA HIS A 144 8.34 2.04 19.51
C HIS A 144 7.21 2.95 19.04
N ALA A 145 6.14 3.04 19.84
CA ALA A 145 4.96 3.84 19.54
C ALA A 145 4.56 4.73 20.74
N GLY A 146 3.82 5.81 20.45
CA GLY A 146 3.29 6.74 21.45
C GLY A 146 4.25 7.85 21.86
N GLY A 147 3.76 8.81 22.65
CA GLY A 147 4.55 9.88 23.27
C GLY A 147 5.54 10.59 22.31
N ASN A 148 6.81 10.58 22.69
CA ASN A 148 7.93 11.20 21.97
C ASN A 148 8.61 10.25 20.95
N ALA A 149 7.99 9.13 20.56
CA ALA A 149 8.63 8.10 19.72
C ALA A 149 9.23 8.63 18.42
N VAL A 150 8.58 9.61 17.76
CA VAL A 150 9.12 10.24 16.54
C VAL A 150 10.39 11.04 16.82
N ALA A 151 10.49 11.69 17.99
CA ALA A 151 11.69 12.42 18.37
C ALA A 151 12.85 11.47 18.67
N ALA A 152 12.57 10.41 19.44
CA ALA A 152 13.54 9.35 19.73
C ALA A 152 14.00 8.62 18.46
N ALA A 153 13.10 8.35 17.52
CA ALA A 153 13.43 7.75 16.23
C ALA A 153 14.32 8.66 15.38
N ALA A 154 14.05 9.97 15.39
CA ALA A 154 14.89 10.93 14.69
C ALA A 154 16.31 10.94 15.28
N GLU A 155 16.43 10.98 16.61
CA GLU A 155 17.71 10.90 17.31
C GLU A 155 18.44 9.58 17.02
N HIS A 156 17.74 8.45 17.04
CA HIS A 156 18.29 7.14 16.69
C HIS A 156 18.86 7.09 15.26
N GLY A 157 18.23 7.81 14.32
CA GLY A 157 18.73 7.99 12.96
C GLY A 157 19.78 9.11 12.81
N GLY A 158 20.16 9.81 13.88
CA GLY A 158 21.08 10.95 13.79
C GLY A 158 20.47 12.17 13.08
N LEU A 159 19.17 12.40 13.23
CA LEU A 159 18.40 13.46 12.59
C LEU A 159 17.62 14.27 13.64
N SER A 160 17.27 15.51 13.29
CA SER A 160 16.20 16.22 13.99
C SER A 160 14.82 15.72 13.54
N PRO A 161 13.76 15.90 14.36
CA PRO A 161 12.40 15.49 13.97
C PRO A 161 11.89 16.19 12.70
N SER A 162 12.29 17.44 12.46
CA SER A 162 11.94 18.17 11.24
C SER A 162 12.68 17.59 10.03
N ARG A 163 13.96 17.25 10.19
CA ARG A 163 14.76 16.66 9.12
C ARG A 163 14.29 15.25 8.76
N LEU A 164 13.91 14.44 9.75
CA LEU A 164 13.31 13.12 9.53
C LEU A 164 12.05 13.21 8.66
N ARG A 165 11.12 14.12 9.00
CA ARG A 165 9.89 14.35 8.23
C ARG A 165 10.18 14.80 6.80
N ALA A 166 11.09 15.78 6.63
CA ALA A 166 11.47 16.28 5.31
C ALA A 166 12.12 15.20 4.44
N LEU A 167 12.98 14.37 5.03
CA LEU A 167 13.66 13.29 4.34
C LEU A 167 12.70 12.17 3.92
N ALA A 168 11.72 11.84 4.77
CA ALA A 168 10.66 10.88 4.43
C ALA A 168 9.79 11.38 3.26
N GLN A 169 9.37 12.65 3.30
CA GLN A 169 8.62 13.28 2.22
C GLN A 169 9.41 13.31 0.91
N ALA A 170 10.70 13.63 0.97
CA ALA A 170 11.55 13.71 -0.22
C ALA A 170 11.76 12.34 -0.89
N GLN A 171 11.92 11.27 -0.10
CA GLN A 171 12.18 9.94 -0.65
C GLN A 171 10.91 9.21 -1.10
N PHE A 172 9.81 9.34 -0.36
CA PHE A 172 8.60 8.55 -0.61
C PHE A 172 7.44 9.35 -1.20
N GLY A 173 7.60 10.67 -1.38
CA GLY A 173 6.58 11.54 -1.98
C GLY A 173 5.36 11.78 -1.09
N VAL A 174 5.34 11.26 0.15
CA VAL A 174 4.20 11.39 1.07
C VAL A 174 4.64 11.81 2.48
N PRO A 175 3.75 12.48 3.24
CA PRO A 175 4.07 12.88 4.61
C PRO A 175 4.39 11.66 5.47
N MET A 176 5.34 11.81 6.39
CA MET A 176 5.74 10.74 7.30
C MET A 176 4.56 10.16 8.09
N SER A 177 3.59 11.00 8.49
CA SER A 177 2.36 10.54 9.14
C SER A 177 1.60 9.52 8.29
N LYS A 178 1.55 9.70 6.97
CA LYS A 178 0.88 8.79 6.03
C LYS A 178 1.62 7.46 5.90
N LEU A 179 2.95 7.49 5.91
CA LEU A 179 3.78 6.27 5.96
C LEU A 179 3.50 5.47 7.23
N LEU A 180 3.44 6.14 8.39
CA LEU A 180 3.16 5.48 9.67
C LEU A 180 1.74 4.92 9.73
N LEU A 181 0.73 5.64 9.19
CA LEU A 181 -0.63 5.11 9.09
C LEU A 181 -0.69 3.87 8.19
N TRP A 182 0.00 3.87 7.05
CA TRP A 182 0.13 2.69 6.19
C TRP A 182 0.75 1.50 6.92
N LYS A 183 1.85 1.72 7.66
CA LYS A 183 2.48 0.68 8.49
C LYS A 183 1.51 0.09 9.51
N LYS A 184 0.73 0.95 10.20
CA LYS A 184 -0.29 0.49 11.16
C LYS A 184 -1.39 -0.33 10.49
N VAL A 185 -1.91 0.12 9.35
CA VAL A 185 -2.93 -0.64 8.59
C VAL A 185 -2.38 -2.00 8.17
N ARG A 186 -1.14 -2.06 7.67
CA ARG A 186 -0.49 -3.33 7.31
C ARG A 186 -0.35 -4.26 8.52
N LYS A 187 0.10 -3.74 9.67
CA LYS A 187 0.22 -4.52 10.91
C LYS A 187 -1.13 -5.07 11.38
N ALA A 188 -2.20 -4.27 11.28
CA ALA A 188 -3.56 -4.74 11.57
C ALA A 188 -3.98 -5.84 10.59
N GLY A 189 -3.70 -5.66 9.30
CA GLY A 189 -3.95 -6.64 8.25
C GLY A 189 -3.27 -7.99 8.51
N LEU A 190 -1.97 -7.97 8.84
CA LEU A 190 -1.22 -9.17 9.22
C LEU A 190 -1.81 -9.85 10.46
N ALA A 191 -2.18 -9.08 11.48
CA ALA A 191 -2.84 -9.64 12.67
C ALA A 191 -4.18 -10.29 12.33
N MET A 192 -5.00 -9.67 11.48
CA MET A 192 -6.27 -10.25 11.01
C MET A 192 -6.07 -11.52 10.19
N ALA A 193 -5.07 -11.54 9.29
CA ALA A 193 -4.69 -12.74 8.54
C ALA A 193 -4.21 -13.87 9.46
N GLY A 194 -3.59 -13.53 10.59
CA GLY A 194 -3.26 -14.46 11.67
C GLY A 194 -4.42 -14.87 12.57
N GLY A 195 -5.66 -14.48 12.26
CA GLY A 195 -6.86 -14.86 13.00
C GLY A 195 -7.27 -13.92 14.15
N ALA A 196 -6.60 -12.79 14.33
CA ALA A 196 -6.98 -11.83 15.38
C ALA A 196 -8.37 -11.23 15.12
N SER A 197 -9.10 -10.90 16.19
CA SER A 197 -10.34 -10.14 16.08
C SER A 197 -10.06 -8.72 15.56
N LEU A 198 -11.08 -8.01 15.06
CA LEU A 198 -10.89 -6.62 14.59
C LEU A 198 -10.40 -5.68 15.70
N VAL A 199 -10.82 -5.95 16.95
CA VAL A 199 -10.40 -5.19 18.13
C VAL A 199 -8.94 -5.50 18.45
N ASP A 200 -8.57 -6.79 18.52
CA ASP A 200 -7.19 -7.20 18.84
C ASP A 200 -6.21 -6.74 17.75
N ALA A 201 -6.60 -6.83 16.48
CA ALA A 201 -5.82 -6.32 15.36
C ALA A 201 -5.61 -4.80 15.45
N ALA A 202 -6.64 -4.05 15.84
CA ALA A 202 -6.54 -2.60 16.04
C ALA A 202 -5.55 -2.27 17.17
N LEU A 203 -5.67 -2.94 18.31
CA LEU A 203 -4.80 -2.74 19.47
C LEU A 203 -3.35 -3.14 19.18
N ALA A 204 -3.13 -4.32 18.59
CA ALA A 204 -1.80 -4.80 18.20
C ALA A 204 -1.11 -3.86 17.20
N ALA A 205 -1.89 -3.23 16.31
CA ALA A 205 -1.41 -2.23 15.37
C ALA A 205 -1.27 -0.81 15.96
N GLY A 206 -1.60 -0.61 17.24
CA GLY A 206 -1.48 0.66 17.94
C GLY A 206 -2.55 1.69 17.56
N PHE A 207 -3.72 1.25 17.07
CA PHE A 207 -4.90 2.10 16.98
C PHE A 207 -5.55 2.27 18.36
N ALA A 208 -6.26 3.39 18.54
CA ALA A 208 -6.95 3.68 19.79
C ALA A 208 -8.12 2.71 20.03
N ASP A 209 -8.81 2.33 18.95
CA ASP A 209 -9.95 1.42 18.95
C ASP A 209 -10.19 0.86 17.53
N GLN A 210 -11.12 -0.07 17.41
CA GLN A 210 -11.54 -0.63 16.12
C GLN A 210 -12.12 0.43 15.18
N ALA A 211 -12.86 1.41 15.69
CA ALA A 211 -13.48 2.44 14.84
C ALA A 211 -12.44 3.33 14.16
N HIS A 212 -11.33 3.63 14.86
CA HIS A 212 -10.16 4.31 14.32
C HIS A 212 -9.49 3.46 13.24
N LEU A 213 -9.25 2.17 13.50
CA LEU A 213 -8.75 1.25 12.46
C LEU A 213 -9.66 1.28 11.22
N THR A 214 -10.98 1.18 11.39
CA THR A 214 -11.94 1.20 10.27
C THR A 214 -11.86 2.48 9.45
N ARG A 215 -11.88 3.65 10.10
CA ARG A 215 -11.75 4.94 9.41
C ARG A 215 -10.43 5.03 8.64
N THR A 216 -9.31 4.68 9.27
CA THR A 216 -7.99 4.75 8.64
C THR A 216 -7.84 3.76 7.50
N MET A 217 -8.25 2.50 7.66
CA MET A 217 -8.14 1.50 6.59
C MET A 217 -9.01 1.89 5.40
N THR A 218 -10.19 2.46 5.65
CA THR A 218 -11.07 2.96 4.57
C THR A 218 -10.44 4.14 3.83
N GLU A 219 -9.79 5.05 4.55
CA GLU A 219 -9.09 6.21 3.95
C GLU A 219 -7.85 5.78 3.16
N VAL A 220 -7.08 4.82 3.68
CA VAL A 220 -5.77 4.44 3.16
C VAL A 220 -5.86 3.34 2.10
N VAL A 221 -6.83 2.43 2.20
CA VAL A 221 -6.93 1.25 1.33
C VAL A 221 -8.26 1.22 0.56
N GLY A 222 -9.22 2.10 0.90
CA GLY A 222 -10.55 2.11 0.28
C GLY A 222 -11.51 1.05 0.84
N LEU A 223 -11.10 0.34 1.90
CA LEU A 223 -11.75 -0.86 2.43
C LEU A 223 -11.90 -0.82 3.95
N THR A 224 -12.95 -1.45 4.46
CA THR A 224 -13.07 -1.69 5.89
C THR A 224 -12.32 -2.95 6.32
N PRO A 225 -11.88 -3.04 7.59
CA PRO A 225 -11.29 -4.25 8.15
C PRO A 225 -12.22 -5.47 8.11
N GLY A 226 -13.53 -5.24 8.23
CA GLY A 226 -14.54 -6.30 8.14
C GLY A 226 -14.61 -6.91 6.75
N GLU A 227 -14.60 -6.09 5.70
CA GLU A 227 -14.54 -6.55 4.31
C GLU A 227 -13.26 -7.34 4.05
N ALA A 228 -12.11 -6.83 4.51
CA ALA A 228 -10.82 -7.50 4.36
C ALA A 228 -10.75 -8.85 5.08
N ARG A 229 -11.32 -8.96 6.29
CA ARG A 229 -11.29 -10.20 7.08
C ARG A 229 -12.17 -11.30 6.50
N THR A 230 -13.40 -10.97 6.08
CA THR A 230 -14.31 -11.94 5.45
C THR A 230 -13.68 -12.56 4.20
N ALA A 231 -13.00 -11.72 3.42
CA ALA A 231 -12.30 -12.10 2.20
C ALA A 231 -10.96 -12.82 2.43
N ALA A 232 -10.36 -12.74 3.62
CA ALA A 232 -9.14 -13.49 3.97
C ALA A 232 -9.43 -14.86 4.61
N SER A 233 -10.69 -15.14 4.96
CA SER A 233 -11.11 -16.36 5.67
C SER A 233 -11.80 -17.40 4.76
N GLY A 234 -11.94 -17.10 3.47
CA GLY A 234 -12.47 -17.98 2.42
C GLY A 234 -11.37 -18.41 1.47
#